data_AF-A0A0S8CT77-F1
#
_entry.id   AF-A0A0S8CT77-F1
#
_cell.length_a   1.000
_cell.length_b   1.000
_cell.length_c   1.000
_cell.angle_alpha   90.00
_cell.angle_beta   90.00
_cell.angle_gamma   90.00
#
_symmetry.space_group_name_H-M   'P 1'
#
loop_
_entity.id
_entity.type
_entity.pdbx_description
1 polymer ?
#
loop_
_entity_poly.entity_id
_entity_poly.type
_entity_poly.pdbx_seq_one_letter_code
_entity_poly.pdbx_strand_id
1 'polypeptide(L)' 'MDTKYYLGLAENRLLRRKDLEGLPTLMKGHFDDLKLETEEYRFWLSRMSVEDGMPYEDAITIEKLIDGKWVEVCQIPG' A
#
# COMPACT_ATOMS: atom_id res chain seq x y z
N MET A 1 -1.73 12.45 -16.18
CA MET A 1 -2.15 12.73 -14.79
C MET A 1 -0.92 12.52 -13.91
N ASP A 2 -0.42 13.60 -13.32
CA ASP A 2 0.87 13.68 -12.62
C ASP A 2 0.87 12.87 -11.31
N THR A 3 1.65 11.78 -11.31
CA THR A 3 1.91 10.86 -10.18
C THR A 3 2.87 11.43 -9.12
N LYS A 4 3.08 12.75 -9.09
CA LYS A 4 4.25 13.37 -8.44
C LYS A 4 4.18 13.58 -6.91
N TYR A 5 3.08 13.27 -6.23
CA TYR A 5 2.85 13.85 -4.89
C TYR A 5 2.32 12.91 -3.80
N TYR A 6 2.32 11.60 -4.00
CA TYR A 6 1.80 10.71 -2.97
C TYR A 6 2.87 10.38 -1.93
N LEU A 7 2.85 11.24 -0.90
CA LEU A 7 3.32 11.04 0.47
C LEU A 7 4.82 11.29 0.72
N GLY A 8 5.09 12.42 1.36
CA GLY A 8 6.29 12.55 2.18
C GLY A 8 6.26 11.55 3.34
N LEU A 9 7.46 11.07 3.70
CA LEU A 9 7.83 10.30 4.91
C LEU A 9 7.48 8.79 4.85
N ALA A 10 8.40 7.88 4.53
CA ALA A 10 9.84 7.85 4.80
C ALA A 10 10.71 8.13 3.55
N GLU A 11 11.58 9.13 3.63
CA GLU A 11 12.67 9.37 2.66
C GLU A 11 12.30 9.64 1.18
N ASN A 12 11.18 10.30 0.86
CA ASN A 12 10.93 10.78 -0.51
C ASN A 12 11.04 9.65 -1.57
N ARG A 13 10.66 8.42 -1.20
CA ARG A 13 10.80 7.23 -2.05
C ARG A 13 9.42 6.71 -2.42
N LEU A 14 9.16 6.64 -3.72
CA LEU A 14 8.04 5.85 -4.26
C LEU A 14 8.29 4.38 -3.91
N LEU A 15 7.55 3.84 -2.93
CA LEU A 15 7.62 2.43 -2.59
C LEU A 15 6.94 1.63 -3.70
N ARG A 16 7.72 0.81 -4.39
CA ARG A 16 7.22 -0.13 -5.40
C ARG A 16 6.93 -1.47 -4.75
N ARG A 17 6.19 -2.33 -5.45
CA ARG A 17 5.87 -3.69 -4.99
C ARG A 17 7.10 -4.42 -4.46
N LYS A 18 8.19 -4.45 -5.24
CA LYS A 18 9.44 -5.12 -4.89
C LYS A 18 10.05 -4.62 -3.58
N ASP A 19 9.85 -3.35 -3.26
CA ASP A 19 10.30 -2.79 -1.98
C ASP A 19 9.48 -3.36 -0.83
N LEU A 20 8.16 -3.53 -1.00
CA LEU A 20 7.25 -4.08 0.01
C LEU A 20 7.31 -5.60 0.12
N GLU A 21 7.56 -6.34 -0.96
CA GLU A 21 7.77 -7.80 -0.95
C GLU A 21 8.97 -8.19 -0.09
N GLY A 22 10.02 -7.37 -0.10
CA GLY A 22 11.22 -7.56 0.72
C GLY A 22 11.01 -7.24 2.20
N LEU A 23 9.89 -6.62 2.58
CA LEU A 23 9.60 -6.28 3.97
C LEU A 23 8.88 -7.43 4.69
N PRO A 24 9.15 -7.60 6.00
CA PRO A 24 8.37 -8.51 6.82
C PRO A 24 6.90 -8.08 6.84
N THR A 25 5.99 -9.06 6.83
CA THR A 25 4.57 -8.78 7.05
C THR A 25 4.36 -8.42 8.52
N LEU A 26 3.94 -7.20 8.79
CA LEU A 26 3.62 -6.69 10.13
C LEU A 26 2.25 -7.23 10.60
N MET A 27 1.29 -7.28 9.68
CA MET A 27 -0.07 -7.78 9.93
C MET A 27 -0.63 -8.44 8.68
N LYS A 28 -1.36 -9.54 8.84
CA LYS A 28 -2.11 -10.18 7.76
C LYS A 28 -3.56 -9.68 7.77
N GLY A 29 -3.95 -8.97 6.72
CA GLY A 29 -5.35 -8.71 6.41
C GLY A 29 -6.03 -9.91 5.73
N HIS A 30 -7.29 -9.72 5.34
CA HIS A 30 -8.06 -10.75 4.61
C HIS A 30 -7.43 -11.05 3.25
N PHE A 31 -7.16 -10.01 2.46
CA PHE A 31 -6.65 -10.14 1.09
C PHE A 31 -5.28 -9.50 0.90
N ASP A 32 -4.80 -8.75 1.89
CA ASP A 32 -3.58 -7.94 1.79
C ASP A 32 -2.69 -8.13 3.02
N ASP A 33 -1.40 -7.97 2.86
CA ASP A 33 -0.41 -7.98 3.94
C ASP A 33 0.03 -6.54 4.25
N LEU A 34 -0.08 -6.11 5.50
CA LEU A 34 0.51 -4.85 5.95
C LEU A 34 2.02 -5.00 5.99
N LYS A 35 2.72 -4.24 5.15
CA LYS A 35 4.18 -4.30 5.02
C LYS A 35 4.89 -3.14 5.70
N LEU A 36 4.24 -1.99 5.78
CA LEU A 36 4.77 -0.81 6.41
C LEU A 36 3.64 -0.02 7.08
N GLU A 37 3.88 0.40 8.31
CA GLU A 37 3.00 1.29 9.06
C GLU A 37 3.86 2.40 9.67
N THR A 38 3.43 3.65 9.47
CA THR A 38 3.97 4.84 10.11
C THR A 38 2.87 5.48 10.96
N GLU A 39 3.18 6.57 11.66
CA GLU A 39 2.19 7.31 12.45
C GLU A 39 1.03 7.86 11.60
N GLU A 40 1.25 8.07 10.30
CA GLU A 40 0.29 8.70 9.40
C GLU A 40 -0.18 7.79 8.27
N TYR A 41 0.54 6.71 7.93
CA TYR A 41 0.28 5.92 6.72
C TYR A 41 0.43 4.42 6.93
N ARG A 42 -0.35 3.66 6.17
CA ARG A 42 -0.23 2.20 6.05
C ARG A 42 -0.10 1.79 4.60
N PHE A 43 0.79 0.85 4.34
CA PHE A 43 1.04 0.29 3.02
C PHE A 43 0.74 -1.20 3.04
N TRP A 44 -0.30 -1.57 2.29
CA TRP A 44 -0.78 -2.92 2.16
C TRP A 44 -0.38 -3.47 0.80
N LEU A 45 0.21 -4.66 0.80
CA LEU A 45 0.55 -5.40 -0.39
C LEU A 45 -0.53 -6.45 -0.63
N SER A 46 -1.25 -6.35 -1.75
CA SER A 46 -2.27 -7.33 -2.07
C SER A 46 -1.68 -8.69 -2.36
N ARG A 47 -2.36 -9.73 -1.85
CA ARG A 47 -2.10 -11.13 -2.21
C ARG A 47 -3.01 -11.62 -3.34
N MET A 48 -3.95 -10.78 -3.77
CA MET A 48 -4.87 -11.09 -4.85
C MET A 48 -4.27 -10.68 -6.19
N SER A 49 -4.52 -11.50 -7.18
CA SER A 49 -4.08 -11.33 -8.56
C SER A 49 -5.27 -11.04 -9.49
N VAL A 50 -4.99 -10.79 -10.77
CA VAL A 50 -6.04 -10.70 -11.80
C VAL A 50 -6.84 -12.01 -11.89
N GLU A 51 -6.20 -13.16 -11.63
CA GLU A 51 -6.87 -14.47 -11.62
C GLU A 51 -7.94 -14.56 -10.52
N ASP A 52 -7.79 -13.79 -9.44
CA ASP A 52 -8.77 -13.69 -8.35
C ASP A 52 -9.87 -12.63 -8.61
N GLY A 53 -9.90 -12.05 -9.81
CA GLY A 53 -10.90 -11.07 -10.23
C GLY A 53 -10.56 -9.62 -9.92
N MET A 54 -9.32 -9.33 -9.52
CA MET A 54 -8.85 -7.95 -9.32
C MET A 54 -8.53 -7.26 -10.65
N PRO A 55 -8.73 -5.92 -10.75
CA PRO A 55 -8.46 -5.17 -11.97
C PRO A 55 -6.97 -5.11 -12.32
N TYR A 56 -6.09 -5.35 -11.35
CA TYR A 56 -4.65 -5.36 -11.49
C TYR A 56 -4.06 -6.48 -10.64
N GLU A 57 -2.96 -7.05 -11.10
CA GLU A 57 -2.13 -7.89 -10.25
C GLU A 57 -1.56 -6.99 -9.15
N ASP A 58 -1.36 -7.56 -7.98
CA ASP A 58 -0.27 -7.11 -7.13
C ASP A 58 -0.43 -5.68 -6.56
N ALA A 59 -1.69 -5.24 -6.41
CA ALA A 59 -2.04 -3.89 -6.01
C ALA A 59 -1.42 -3.48 -4.66
N ILE A 60 -0.99 -2.22 -4.59
CA ILE A 60 -0.55 -1.57 -3.35
C ILE A 60 -1.65 -0.62 -2.91
N THR A 61 -2.19 -0.87 -1.72
CA THR A 61 -3.18 0.02 -1.09
C THR A 61 -2.49 0.89 -0.05
N ILE A 62 -2.70 2.20 -0.15
CA ILE A 62 -2.15 3.19 0.77
C ILE A 62 -3.32 3.77 1.58
N GLU A 63 -3.25 3.62 2.90
CA GLU A 63 -4.16 4.29 3.82
C GLU A 63 -3.46 5.44 4.52
N LYS A 64 -4.22 6.50 4.82
CA LYS A 64 -3.80 7.62 5.65
C LYS A 64 -4.64 7.69 6.91
N LEU A 65 -4.02 8.04 8.03
CA LEU A 65 -4.72 8.39 9.25
C LEU A 65 -5.34 9.78 9.12
N ILE A 66 -6.67 9.84 9.05
CA ILE A 66 -7.46 11.08 8.96
C ILE A 66 -8.52 11.03 10.06
N ASP A 67 -8.54 12.03 10.95
CA ASP A 67 -9.47 12.13 12.08
C ASP A 67 -9.55 10.86 12.93
N GLY A 68 -8.40 10.21 13.16
CA GLY A 68 -8.28 8.99 13.95
C GLY A 68 -8.77 7.72 13.24
N LYS A 69 -9.03 7.77 11.94
CA LYS A 69 -9.44 6.62 11.12
C LYS A 69 -8.48 6.41 9.95
N TRP A 70 -8.20 5.15 9.65
CA TRP A 70 -7.46 4.78 8.44
C TRP A 70 -8.40 4.87 7.23
N VAL A 71 -8.02 5.69 6.26
CA VAL A 71 -8.78 5.94 5.04
C VAL A 71 -7.90 5.61 3.85
N GLU A 72 -8.38 4.76 2.95
CA GLU A 72 -7.71 4.52 1.67
C GLU A 72 -7.61 5.82 0.86
N VAL A 73 -6.40 6.22 0.53
CA VAL A 73 -6.12 7.46 -0.21
C VAL A 73 -5.54 7.20 -1.60
N CYS A 74 -5.03 5.99 -1.85
CA CYS A 74 -4.48 5.61 -3.14
C CYS A 74 -4.45 4.09 -3.28
N GLN A 75 -4.76 3.61 -4.49
CA GLN A 75 -4.46 2.26 -4.91
C GLN A 75 -3.62 2.33 -6.18
N ILE A 76 -2.48 1.65 -6.16
CA ILE A 76 -1.53 1.65 -7.28
C ILE A 76 -1.45 0.23 -7.83
N PRO A 77 -1.59 0.02 -9.16
CA PRO A 77 -1.28 -1.26 -9.77
C PRO A 77 0.18 -1.65 -9.50
N GLY A 78 0.40 -2.94 -9.21
CA GLY A 78 1.71 -3.51 -8.86
C GLY A 78 2.74 -3.47 -9.99
#